data_AF-A0A0H3C9X9-F1
#
_entry.id   AF-A0A0H3C9X9-F1
#
_cell.length_a   1.000
_cell.length_b   1.000
_cell.length_c   1.000
_cell.angle_alpha   90.00
_cell.angle_beta   90.00
_cell.angle_gamma   90.00
#
_symmetry.space_group_name_H-M   'P 1'
#
loop_
_entity.id
_entity.type
_entity.pdbx_description
1 polymer ?
#
loop_
_entity_poly.entity_id
_entity_poly.type
_entity_poly.pdbx_seq_one_letter_code
_entity_poly.pdbx_strand_id
1 'polypeptide(L)' 'MFRMNRAEALGAARRLMRGFAGAPDPRRHAQQFHSVLVHAEGWSKPQQDLIVALGIWLAERPHVNDLKRRCEETLARLI' A
#
# COMPACT_ATOMS: atom_id res chain seq x y z
N MET A 1 -6.26 -16.76 13.07
CA MET A 1 -5.49 -15.72 12.37
C MET A 1 -6.30 -15.32 11.14
N PHE A 2 -7.02 -14.20 11.18
CA PHE A 2 -7.85 -13.78 10.04
C PHE A 2 -6.91 -13.34 8.91
N ARG A 3 -6.82 -14.17 7.86
CA ARG A 3 -6.14 -13.84 6.61
C ARG A 3 -7.06 -12.89 5.85
N MET A 4 -6.60 -11.67 5.62
CA MET A 4 -7.34 -10.66 4.86
C MET A 4 -7.34 -11.05 3.38
N ASN A 5 -8.48 -11.05 2.72
CA ASN A 5 -8.55 -11.32 1.29
C ASN A 5 -8.25 -10.05 0.47
N ARG A 6 -7.97 -10.22 -0.84
CA ARG A 6 -7.70 -9.11 -1.77
C ARG A 6 -8.72 -7.97 -1.68
N ALA A 7 -10.02 -8.27 -1.62
CA ALA A 7 -11.07 -7.24 -1.60
C ALA A 7 -11.06 -6.43 -0.30
N GLU A 8 -10.90 -7.11 0.84
CA GLU A 8 -10.76 -6.48 2.15
C GLU A 8 -9.52 -5.58 2.21
N ALA A 9 -8.40 -6.05 1.66
CA ALA A 9 -7.15 -5.31 1.58
C ALA A 9 -7.27 -4.05 0.73
N LEU A 10 -7.89 -4.13 -0.45
CA LEU A 10 -8.19 -2.96 -1.27
C LEU A 10 -9.09 -1.97 -0.54
N GLY A 11 -10.09 -2.46 0.19
CA GLY A 11 -10.96 -1.62 1.01
C GLY A 11 -10.22 -0.89 2.14
N ALA A 12 -9.32 -1.58 2.83
CA ALA A 12 -8.49 -1.01 3.89
C ALA A 12 -7.44 -0.02 3.33
N ALA A 13 -6.76 -0.39 2.24
CA ALA A 13 -5.79 0.46 1.55
C ALA A 13 -6.42 1.77 1.05
N ARG A 14 -7.64 1.72 0.48
CA ARG A 14 -8.41 2.91 0.09
C ARG A 14 -8.73 3.81 1.29
N ARG A 15 -9.12 3.24 2.43
CA ARG A 15 -9.40 4.00 3.67
C ARG A 15 -8.14 4.70 4.16
N LEU A 16 -7.00 4.01 4.17
CA LEU A 16 -5.72 4.62 4.50
C LEU A 16 -5.42 5.78 3.55
N MET A 17 -5.56 5.61 2.23
CA MET A 17 -5.24 6.71 1.30
C MET A 17 -6.07 7.97 1.51
N ARG A 18 -7.34 7.84 1.91
CA ARG A 18 -8.18 9.01 2.27
C ARG A 18 -7.65 9.78 3.48
N GLY A 19 -7.05 9.09 4.45
CA GLY A 19 -6.44 9.71 5.64
C GLY A 19 -5.02 10.23 5.43
N PHE A 20 -4.40 9.97 4.28
CA PHE A 20 -2.98 10.27 4.04
C PHE A 20 -2.66 11.77 4.12
N ALA A 21 -3.55 12.63 3.61
CA ALA A 21 -3.32 14.08 3.53
C ALA A 21 -3.28 14.78 4.90
N GLY A 22 -3.86 14.18 5.94
CA GLY A 22 -3.84 14.70 7.31
C GLY A 22 -2.94 13.90 8.26
N ALA A 23 -2.14 12.95 7.75
CA ALA A 23 -1.34 12.08 8.58
C ALA A 23 -0.14 12.84 9.18
N PRO A 24 0.08 12.77 10.51
CA PRO A 24 1.24 13.41 11.14
C PRO A 24 2.57 12.73 10.76
N ASP A 25 2.52 11.48 10.28
CA ASP A 25 3.68 10.72 9.79
C ASP A 25 3.35 10.01 8.47
N PRO A 26 3.66 10.64 7.31
CA PRO A 26 3.36 10.07 5.99
C PRO A 26 4.18 8.80 5.70
N ARG A 27 5.35 8.62 6.33
CA ARG A 27 6.17 7.40 6.14
C ARG A 27 5.53 6.22 6.83
N ARG A 28 5.13 6.39 8.09
CA ARG A 28 4.39 5.35 8.83
C ARG A 28 3.09 5.00 8.12
N HIS A 29 2.40 6.00 7.58
CA HIS A 29 1.17 5.79 6.82
C HIS A 29 1.39 4.96 5.54
N ALA A 30 2.45 5.26 4.77
CA ALA A 30 2.83 4.48 3.59
C ALA A 30 3.24 3.04 3.94
N GLN A 31 3.94 2.85 5.08
CA GLN A 31 4.28 1.52 5.60
C GLN A 31 3.05 0.72 6.01
N GLN A 32 2.06 1.35 6.66
CA GLN A 32 0.79 0.71 6.99
C GLN A 32 0.01 0.30 5.74
N PHE A 33 -0.02 1.17 4.73
CA PHE A 33 -0.60 0.87 3.42
C PHE A 33 0.04 -0.37 2.79
N HIS A 34 1.37 -0.43 2.73
CA HIS A 34 2.09 -1.59 2.19
C HIS A 34 1.84 -2.86 3.02
N SER A 35 1.83 -2.75 4.36
CA SER A 35 1.57 -3.87 5.27
C SER A 35 0.18 -4.48 5.04
N VAL A 36 -0.85 -3.66 4.83
CA VAL A 36 -2.20 -4.13 4.49
C VAL A 36 -2.19 -4.97 3.20
N LEU A 37 -1.42 -4.55 2.19
CA LEU A 37 -1.36 -5.25 0.91
C LEU A 37 -0.58 -6.56 0.98
N VAL A 38 0.60 -6.57 1.63
CA VAL A 38 1.49 -7.74 1.65
C VAL A 38 0.95 -8.90 2.48
N HIS A 39 0.13 -8.63 3.51
CA HIS A 39 -0.49 -9.66 4.35
C HIS A 39 -1.79 -10.21 3.78
N ALA A 40 -2.26 -9.67 2.64
CA ALA A 40 -3.48 -10.12 2.01
C ALA A 40 -3.24 -11.28 1.04
N GLU A 41 -4.22 -12.16 0.93
CA GLU A 41 -4.18 -13.31 0.04
C GLU A 41 -5.04 -13.10 -1.22
N GLY A 42 -4.77 -13.90 -2.26
CA GLY A 42 -5.52 -13.85 -3.52
C GLY A 42 -5.00 -12.85 -4.55
N TRP A 43 -3.78 -12.35 -4.37
CA TRP A 43 -3.07 -11.58 -5.39
C TRP A 43 -2.58 -12.49 -6.53
N SER A 44 -2.77 -12.04 -7.77
CA SER A 44 -2.09 -12.66 -8.92
C SER A 44 -0.58 -12.36 -8.88
N LYS A 45 0.22 -13.15 -9.60
CA LYS A 45 1.67 -12.95 -9.64
C LYS A 45 2.09 -11.51 -10.04
N PRO A 46 1.50 -10.88 -11.09
CA PRO A 46 1.79 -9.48 -11.40
C PRO A 46 1.44 -8.50 -10.28
N GLN A 47 0.38 -8.77 -9.51
CA GLN A 47 -0.02 -7.92 -8.39
C GLN A 47 0.94 -8.08 -7.20
N GLN A 48 1.37 -9.30 -6.92
CA GLN A 48 2.39 -9.56 -5.90
C GLN A 48 3.69 -8.83 -6.25
N ASP A 49 4.12 -8.89 -7.51
CA ASP A 49 5.34 -8.20 -7.95
C ASP A 49 5.23 -6.67 -7.79
N LEU A 50 4.05 -6.09 -8.02
CA LEU A 50 3.80 -4.66 -7.74
C LEU A 50 3.88 -4.32 -6.24
N ILE A 51 3.33 -5.17 -5.38
CA ILE A 51 3.35 -4.99 -3.92
C ILE A 51 4.80 -5.09 -3.41
N VAL A 52 5.56 -6.08 -3.88
CA VAL A 52 6.98 -6.26 -3.55
C VAL A 52 7.80 -5.06 -4.03
N ALA A 53 7.60 -4.59 -5.26
CA ALA A 53 8.29 -3.42 -5.79
C ALA A 53 7.99 -2.15 -4.99
N LEU A 54 6.76 -1.98 -4.50
CA LEU A 54 6.41 -0.89 -3.58
C LEU A 54 7.18 -1.02 -2.25
N GLY A 55 7.26 -2.23 -1.68
CA GLY A 55 8.00 -2.48 -0.45
C GLY A 55 9.49 -2.15 -0.56
N ILE A 56 10.13 -2.57 -1.66
CA ILE A 56 11.53 -2.24 -1.97
C ILE A 56 11.71 -0.73 -2.07
N TRP A 57 10.86 -0.06 -2.85
CA TRP A 57 10.92 1.39 -3.00
C TRP A 57 10.72 2.13 -1.67
N LEU A 58 9.82 1.67 -0.79
CA LEU A 58 9.64 2.27 0.54
C LEU A 58 10.87 2.08 1.44
N ALA A 59 11.59 0.96 1.30
CA ALA A 59 12.81 0.68 2.06
C ALA A 59 13.98 1.61 1.65
N GLU A 60 13.99 2.12 0.42
CA GLU A 60 14.96 3.13 -0.06
C GLU A 60 14.76 4.52 0.55
N ARG A 61 13.77 4.69 1.44
CA ARG A 61 13.43 5.95 2.13
C ARG A 61 13.19 7.12 1.16
N PRO A 62 12.24 6.98 0.23
CA PRO A 62 11.95 8.00 -0.77
C PRO A 62 11.46 9.30 -0.13
N HIS A 63 11.43 10.37 -0.93
CA HIS A 63 10.98 11.67 -0.47
C HIS A 63 9.50 11.63 -0.05
N VAL A 64 9.16 12.33 1.03
CA VAL A 64 7.81 12.27 1.63
C VAL A 64 6.71 12.75 0.68
N ASN A 65 7.03 13.69 -0.22
CA ASN A 65 6.10 14.20 -1.22
C ASN A 65 5.73 13.15 -2.28
N ASP A 66 6.59 12.15 -2.52
CA ASP A 66 6.33 11.10 -3.51
C ASP A 66 5.52 9.93 -2.94
N LEU A 67 5.46 9.78 -1.61
CA LEU A 67 4.81 8.64 -0.95
C LEU A 67 3.34 8.51 -1.34
N LYS A 68 2.60 9.62 -1.24
CA LYS A 68 1.17 9.65 -1.56
C LYS A 68 0.93 9.21 -3.00
N ARG A 69 1.58 9.89 -3.95
CA ARG A 69 1.46 9.63 -5.39
C ARG A 69 1.79 8.17 -5.70
N ARG A 70 2.89 7.65 -5.15
CA ARG A 70 3.32 6.28 -5.41
C ARG A 70 2.33 5.24 -4.85
N CYS A 71 1.79 5.47 -3.65
CA CYS A 71 0.75 4.59 -3.09
C CYS A 71 -0.55 4.63 -3.91
N GLU A 72 -0.96 5.80 -4.41
CA GLU A 72 -2.14 5.95 -5.28
C GLU A 72 -1.95 5.23 -6.62
N GLU A 73 -0.78 5.39 -7.25
CA GLU A 73 -0.40 4.68 -8.48
C GLU A 73 -0.43 3.15 -8.29
N THR A 74 0.16 2.64 -7.20
CA THR A 74 0.12 1.21 -6.89
C THR A 74 -1.33 0.75 -6.68
N LEU A 75 -2.13 1.49 -5.92
CA LEU A 75 -3.52 1.14 -5.66
C LEU A 75 -4.35 1.06 -6.95
N ALA A 76 -4.16 2.00 -7.89
CA ALA A 76 -4.86 2.01 -9.17
C ALA A 76 -4.53 0.78 -10.03
N ARG A 77 -3.30 0.26 -9.94
CA ARG A 77 -2.84 -0.92 -10.70
C ARG A 77 -3.25 -2.26 -10.08
N LEU A 78 -3.75 -2.26 -8.84
CA LEU A 78 -4.20 -3.46 -8.12
C LEU A 78 -5.71 -3.75 -8.31
N ILE A 79 -6.42 -2.89 -9.05
CA ILE A 79 -7.85 -3.03 -9.36
C ILE A 79 -8.01 -3.95 -10.57
#